data_AF-A0A9E3HXW8-F1
#
_entry.id   AF-A0A9E3HXW8-F1
#
_cell.length_a   1.000
_cell.length_b   1.000
_cell.length_c   1.000
_cell.angle_alpha   90.00
_cell.angle_beta   90.00
_cell.angle_gamma   90.00
#
_symmetry.space_group_name_H-M   'P 1'
#
loop_
_entity.id
_entity.type
_entity.pdbx_description
1 polymer ?
#
loop_
_entity_poly.entity_id
_entity_poly.type
_entity_poly.pdbx_seq_one_letter_code
_entity_poly.pdbx_strand_id
1 'polypeptide(L)'
;MADFRLQLRWRSALLLVLAAIVTGLIYNGFGGIALVAPQDTARRALGTGLPVEDGIHLVGLDAARQFIDQAQGPVVDARSPEQYGEGHISGAVNCYVYELETYLPPLLERVALDDPMMIYCAGADCEDSRFLAQTMQELGFKRLYVYEGGFENWKQAGLAIGTGTDSTQPAATGSGVRQAADFSRYVPAWLWLAGELALLAFGVWILVLLKRGDTDSFAPGLALRVVGLVFVLASLYKIVSPAQFARIVDNYQILPPATVNFTAIVLPWLELISGLLLLAGLVRGGASLVLAGLTLVFIAAISFNLIRGVEFDCGCFGSGHTPPWRILLRDAGLLLCCLPGLRNLGTAGAQNTD
;
A
#
# COMPACT_ATOMS: atom_id res chain seq x y z
N MET A 1 -11.54 36.03 18.13
CA MET A 1 -12.00 34.65 18.44
C MET A 1 -11.74 33.66 17.31
N ALA A 2 -11.99 33.99 16.03
CA ALA A 2 -11.72 33.09 14.90
C ALA A 2 -10.22 32.72 14.76
N ASP A 3 -9.34 33.71 14.92
CA ASP A 3 -7.88 33.53 14.84
C ASP A 3 -7.34 32.60 15.94
N PHE A 4 -7.76 32.79 17.19
CA PHE A 4 -7.38 31.91 18.32
C PHE A 4 -7.78 30.43 18.10
N ARG A 5 -8.98 30.16 17.57
CA ARG A 5 -9.44 28.79 17.31
C ARG A 5 -8.68 28.15 16.15
N LEU A 6 -8.36 28.93 15.12
CA LEU A 6 -7.52 28.48 14.02
C LEU A 6 -6.11 28.13 14.52
N GLN A 7 -5.51 28.99 15.35
CA GLN A 7 -4.23 28.73 16.00
C GLN A 7 -4.26 27.46 16.86
N LEU A 8 -5.32 27.24 17.66
CA LEU A 8 -5.45 26.04 18.48
C LEU A 8 -5.49 24.75 17.63
N ARG A 9 -6.17 24.78 16.48
CA ARG A 9 -6.21 23.63 15.55
C ARG A 9 -4.83 23.31 15.01
N TRP A 10 -4.12 24.31 14.48
CA TRP A 10 -2.76 24.13 13.98
C TRP A 10 -1.82 23.62 15.07
N ARG A 11 -1.90 24.16 16.29
CA ARG A 11 -1.11 23.66 17.42
C ARG A 11 -1.40 22.20 17.72
N SER A 12 -2.67 21.80 17.76
CA SER A 12 -3.05 20.40 17.97
C SER A 12 -2.60 19.48 16.82
N ALA A 13 -2.67 19.94 15.57
CA ALA A 13 -2.19 19.20 14.40
C ALA A 13 -0.66 19.02 14.45
N LEU A 14 0.09 20.07 14.81
CA LEU A 14 1.55 19.99 14.97
C LEU A 14 1.96 19.04 16.10
N LEU A 15 1.23 19.07 17.23
CA LEU A 15 1.46 18.14 18.33
C LEU A 15 1.16 16.68 17.92
N LEU A 16 0.15 16.46 17.09
CA LEU A 16 -0.14 15.13 16.52
C LEU A 16 0.99 14.64 15.63
N VAL A 17 1.51 15.50 14.75
CA VAL A 17 2.67 15.18 13.90
C VAL A 17 3.89 14.85 14.76
N LEU A 18 4.19 15.66 15.78
CA LEU A 18 5.31 15.40 16.69
C LEU A 18 5.13 14.07 17.45
N ALA A 19 3.93 13.81 17.97
CA ALA A 19 3.62 12.56 18.68
C ALA A 19 3.77 11.34 17.75
N ALA A 20 3.33 11.45 16.50
CA ALA A 20 3.49 10.40 15.50
C ALA A 20 4.96 10.13 15.16
N ILE A 21 5.77 11.18 14.98
CA ILE A 21 7.21 11.05 14.74
C ILE A 21 7.88 10.34 15.92
N VAL A 22 7.64 10.82 17.14
CA VAL A 22 8.25 10.22 18.34
C VAL A 22 7.84 8.76 18.51
N THR A 23 6.54 8.47 18.39
CA THR A 23 6.03 7.11 18.59
C THR A 23 6.53 6.16 17.49
N GLY A 24 6.51 6.60 16.22
CA GLY A 24 7.00 5.81 15.10
C GLY A 24 8.50 5.51 15.21
N LEU A 25 9.32 6.49 15.58
CA LEU A 25 10.76 6.28 15.77
C LEU A 25 11.06 5.35 16.95
N ILE A 26 10.35 5.49 18.08
CA ILE A 26 10.49 4.59 19.22
C ILE A 26 10.14 3.16 18.82
N TYR A 27 8.98 2.96 18.17
CA TYR A 27 8.55 1.63 17.73
C TYR A 27 9.53 1.02 16.73
N ASN A 28 10.03 1.81 15.77
CA ASN A 28 11.01 1.36 14.78
C ASN A 28 12.34 0.92 15.42
N GLY A 29 12.68 1.44 16.62
CA GLY A 29 13.84 1.02 17.39
C GLY A 29 13.79 -0.43 17.88
N PHE A 30 12.62 -1.07 17.93
CA PHE A 30 12.44 -2.46 18.38
C PHE A 30 12.50 -3.50 17.26
N GLY A 31 13.25 -3.23 16.19
CA GLY A 31 13.41 -4.14 15.06
C GLY A 31 12.62 -3.74 13.81
N GLY A 32 12.46 -2.44 13.56
CA GLY A 32 11.87 -1.90 12.34
C GLY A 32 12.86 -1.78 11.17
N ILE A 33 12.54 -0.90 10.21
CA ILE A 33 13.33 -0.70 8.99
C ILE A 33 14.36 0.44 9.14
N ALA A 34 15.37 0.48 8.26
CA ALA A 34 16.33 1.59 8.23
C ALA A 34 15.61 2.92 7.97
N LEU A 35 16.01 4.00 8.64
CA LEU A 35 15.36 5.33 8.48
C LEU A 35 15.47 5.89 7.05
N VAL A 36 16.57 5.57 6.37
CA VAL A 36 16.86 5.95 4.99
C VAL A 36 17.01 4.65 4.22
N ALA A 37 16.25 4.50 3.14
CA ALA A 37 16.35 3.32 2.29
C ALA A 37 17.76 3.23 1.68
N PRO A 38 18.40 2.04 1.66
CA PRO A 38 19.57 1.81 0.83
C PRO A 38 19.22 2.14 -0.62
N GLN A 39 20.05 2.92 -1.31
CA GLN A 39 19.81 3.22 -2.72
C GLN A 39 19.91 1.94 -3.54
N ASP A 40 18.98 1.79 -4.51
CA ASP A 40 18.81 0.63 -5.38
C ASP A 40 20.16 0.05 -5.85
N THR A 41 20.54 -1.12 -5.34
CA THR A 41 21.77 -1.82 -5.70
C THR A 41 21.66 -2.54 -7.05
N ALA A 42 20.49 -2.53 -7.66
CA ALA A 42 20.21 -3.18 -8.93
C ALA A 42 21.08 -2.59 -10.05
N ARG A 43 21.98 -3.40 -10.60
CA ARG A 43 22.84 -3.02 -11.72
C ARG A 43 22.14 -3.39 -13.01
N ARG A 44 21.95 -2.43 -13.92
CA ARG A 44 21.41 -2.72 -15.25
C ARG A 44 22.48 -3.43 -16.08
N ALA A 45 22.25 -4.70 -16.40
CA ALA A 45 23.14 -5.43 -17.28
C ALA A 45 22.87 -5.01 -18.72
N LEU A 46 23.65 -4.06 -19.24
CA LEU A 46 23.53 -3.54 -20.60
C LEU A 46 24.05 -4.52 -21.69
N GLY A 47 24.45 -5.74 -21.30
CA GLY A 47 24.95 -6.78 -22.20
C GLY A 47 23.94 -7.89 -22.45
N THR A 48 24.20 -8.73 -23.47
CA THR A 48 23.35 -9.88 -23.84
C THR A 48 23.55 -11.11 -22.96
N GLY A 49 24.57 -11.12 -22.10
CA GLY A 49 24.90 -12.25 -21.23
C GLY A 49 24.39 -12.07 -19.80
N LEU A 50 24.22 -13.17 -19.08
CA LEU A 50 23.88 -13.20 -17.65
C LEU A 50 25.10 -12.77 -16.82
N PRO A 51 25.02 -11.67 -16.04
CA PRO A 51 26.08 -11.31 -15.10
C PRO A 51 26.34 -12.42 -14.09
N VAL A 52 27.61 -12.59 -13.68
CA VAL A 52 28.01 -13.65 -12.72
C VAL A 52 28.26 -13.07 -11.32
N GLU A 53 28.24 -11.75 -11.19
CA GLU A 53 28.47 -11.07 -9.91
C GLU A 53 27.30 -11.27 -8.94
N ASP A 54 27.58 -11.19 -7.64
CA ASP A 54 26.51 -11.16 -6.63
C ASP A 54 25.75 -9.83 -6.72
N GLY A 55 24.43 -9.90 -6.68
CA GLY A 55 23.55 -8.75 -6.68
C GLY A 55 22.23 -9.00 -7.42
N ILE A 56 21.50 -7.89 -7.58
CA ILE A 56 20.30 -7.81 -8.40
C ILE A 56 20.72 -7.28 -9.78
N HIS A 57 20.42 -8.07 -10.81
CA HIS A 57 20.76 -7.77 -12.20
C HIS A 57 19.49 -7.57 -13.01
N LEU A 58 19.32 -6.41 -13.60
CA LEU A 58 18.21 -6.16 -14.51
C LEU A 58 18.58 -6.72 -15.89
N VAL A 59 17.75 -7.61 -16.43
CA VAL A 59 18.01 -8.34 -17.69
C VAL A 59 16.88 -8.16 -18.70
N GLY A 60 17.24 -8.15 -20.00
CA GLY A 60 16.31 -8.11 -21.13
C GLY A 60 15.88 -9.49 -21.63
N LEU A 61 15.06 -9.52 -22.69
CA LEU A 61 14.46 -10.74 -23.25
C LEU A 61 15.49 -11.80 -23.64
N ASP A 62 16.60 -11.42 -24.30
CA ASP A 62 17.60 -12.38 -24.76
C ASP A 62 18.30 -13.11 -23.60
N ALA A 63 18.65 -12.37 -22.54
CA ALA A 63 19.24 -12.94 -21.33
C ALA A 63 18.23 -13.80 -20.54
N ALA A 64 16.96 -13.39 -20.49
CA ALA A 64 15.89 -14.18 -19.88
C ALA A 64 15.68 -15.51 -20.62
N ARG A 65 15.70 -15.50 -21.96
CA ARG A 65 15.66 -16.73 -22.77
C ARG A 65 16.86 -17.60 -22.50
N GLN A 66 18.06 -17.02 -22.49
CA GLN A 66 19.28 -17.76 -22.18
C GLN A 66 19.20 -18.45 -20.81
N PHE A 67 18.65 -17.77 -19.80
CA PHE A 67 18.47 -18.32 -18.45
C PHE A 67 17.63 -19.61 -18.47
N ILE A 68 16.52 -19.59 -19.21
CA ILE A 68 15.59 -20.73 -19.32
C ILE A 68 16.17 -21.83 -20.21
N ASP A 69 16.68 -21.49 -21.39
CA ASP A 69 17.23 -22.44 -22.36
C ASP A 69 18.42 -23.23 -21.79
N GLN A 70 19.18 -22.62 -20.88
CA GLN A 70 20.30 -23.25 -20.18
C GLN A 70 19.92 -23.88 -18.83
N ALA A 71 18.64 -23.83 -18.44
CA ALA A 71 18.13 -24.32 -17.16
C ALA A 71 18.97 -23.84 -15.95
N GLN A 72 19.33 -22.55 -15.94
CA GLN A 72 20.25 -21.97 -14.94
C GLN A 72 19.68 -22.07 -13.52
N GLY A 73 18.36 -21.94 -13.38
CA GLY A 73 17.70 -22.03 -12.09
C GLY A 73 16.18 -21.81 -12.18
N PRO A 74 15.52 -21.60 -11.03
CA PRO A 74 14.08 -21.34 -10.98
C PRO A 74 13.70 -20.01 -11.64
N VAL A 75 12.56 -20.03 -12.30
CA VAL A 75 11.87 -18.83 -12.80
C VAL A 75 10.71 -18.53 -11.86
N VAL A 76 10.63 -17.31 -11.37
CA VAL A 76 9.69 -16.92 -10.31
C VAL A 76 8.78 -15.80 -10.82
N ASP A 77 7.48 -16.02 -10.69
CA ASP A 77 6.44 -15.06 -11.05
C ASP A 77 5.99 -14.29 -9.82
N ALA A 78 6.27 -12.98 -9.77
CA ALA A 78 5.96 -12.11 -8.63
C ALA A 78 4.47 -11.67 -8.58
N ARG A 79 3.68 -11.96 -9.62
CA ARG A 79 2.30 -11.50 -9.80
C ARG A 79 1.30 -12.25 -8.92
N SER A 80 0.05 -11.78 -8.92
CA SER A 80 -1.04 -12.43 -8.19
C SER A 80 -1.32 -13.85 -8.72
N PRO A 81 -1.88 -14.75 -7.90
CA PRO A 81 -2.23 -16.11 -8.31
C PRO A 81 -3.23 -16.15 -9.48
N GLU A 82 -4.13 -15.16 -9.55
CA GLU A 82 -5.10 -15.02 -10.64
C GLU A 82 -4.38 -14.71 -11.96
N GLN A 83 -3.49 -13.72 -11.96
CA GLN A 83 -2.70 -13.36 -13.14
C GLN A 83 -1.80 -14.52 -13.59
N TYR A 84 -1.21 -15.26 -12.64
CA TYR A 84 -0.45 -16.47 -12.92
C TYR A 84 -1.33 -17.54 -13.57
N GLY A 85 -2.51 -17.80 -13.01
CA GLY A 85 -3.45 -18.81 -13.52
C GLY A 85 -3.98 -18.51 -14.93
N GLU A 86 -4.19 -17.23 -15.26
CA GLU A 86 -4.57 -16.78 -16.60
C GLU A 86 -3.46 -16.99 -17.64
N GLY A 87 -2.20 -16.91 -17.22
CA GLY A 87 -1.05 -17.28 -18.02
C GLY A 87 0.26 -16.82 -17.40
N HIS A 88 1.30 -17.65 -17.50
CA HIS A 88 2.63 -17.41 -16.92
C HIS A 88 3.73 -17.95 -17.83
N ILE A 89 5.00 -17.60 -17.58
CA ILE A 89 6.14 -18.20 -18.30
C ILE A 89 6.16 -19.69 -17.97
N SER A 90 6.22 -20.55 -19.00
CA SER A 90 6.13 -22.00 -18.79
C SER A 90 7.21 -22.52 -17.82
N GLY A 91 6.79 -23.25 -16.78
CA GLY A 91 7.67 -23.78 -15.74
C GLY A 91 8.05 -22.79 -14.64
N ALA A 92 7.50 -21.58 -14.63
CA ALA A 92 7.66 -20.63 -13.54
C ALA A 92 6.98 -21.13 -12.25
N VAL A 93 7.43 -20.63 -11.11
CA VAL A 93 6.81 -20.83 -9.79
C VAL A 93 6.23 -19.51 -9.33
N ASN A 94 4.95 -19.47 -8.95
CA ASN A 94 4.36 -18.25 -8.42
C ASN A 94 4.91 -17.94 -7.02
N CYS A 95 5.46 -16.75 -6.84
CA CYS A 95 5.82 -16.21 -5.53
C CYS A 95 5.22 -14.81 -5.38
N TYR A 96 3.95 -14.75 -4.98
CA TYR A 96 3.25 -13.48 -4.92
C TYR A 96 3.87 -12.55 -3.87
N VAL A 97 4.41 -11.42 -4.34
CA VAL A 97 5.30 -10.57 -3.56
C VAL A 97 4.61 -9.89 -2.36
N TYR A 98 3.28 -9.76 -2.39
CA TYR A 98 2.51 -9.19 -1.29
C TYR A 98 2.04 -10.24 -0.26
N GLU A 99 2.25 -11.54 -0.52
CA GLU A 99 1.91 -12.65 0.37
C GLU A 99 3.09 -13.61 0.60
N LEU A 100 4.29 -13.06 0.78
CA LEU A 100 5.53 -13.86 0.93
C LEU A 100 5.44 -14.94 2.01
N GLU A 101 4.74 -14.72 3.13
CA GLU A 101 4.61 -15.75 4.18
C GLU A 101 4.00 -17.06 3.66
N THR A 102 3.13 -16.97 2.66
CA THR A 102 2.47 -18.13 2.04
C THR A 102 3.34 -18.73 0.94
N TYR A 103 3.91 -17.88 0.09
CA TYR A 103 4.53 -18.32 -1.16
C TYR A 103 6.05 -18.51 -1.09
N LEU A 104 6.71 -17.85 -0.16
CA LEU A 104 8.16 -17.91 -0.01
C LEU A 104 8.63 -19.25 0.57
N PRO A 105 8.03 -19.82 1.64
CA PRO A 105 8.57 -21.05 2.24
C PRO A 105 8.69 -22.23 1.26
N PRO A 106 7.69 -22.55 0.41
CA PRO A 106 7.81 -23.63 -0.57
C PRO A 106 8.89 -23.37 -1.63
N LEU A 107 9.17 -22.10 -1.95
CA LEU A 107 10.24 -21.73 -2.87
C LEU A 107 11.61 -21.91 -2.21
N LEU A 108 11.77 -21.52 -0.94
CA LEU A 108 13.02 -21.67 -0.19
C LEU A 108 13.43 -23.13 0.00
N GLU A 109 12.47 -24.07 0.04
CA GLU A 109 12.77 -25.51 0.09
C GLU A 109 13.42 -26.05 -1.19
N ARG A 110 13.31 -25.32 -2.31
CA ARG A 110 13.73 -25.76 -3.64
C ARG A 110 14.97 -25.06 -4.17
N VAL A 111 15.46 -24.03 -3.48
CA VAL A 111 16.48 -23.11 -4.01
C VAL A 111 17.49 -22.77 -2.92
N ALA A 112 18.79 -22.94 -3.19
CA ALA A 112 19.85 -22.52 -2.29
C ALA A 112 20.15 -21.00 -2.45
N LEU A 113 20.70 -20.37 -1.41
CA LEU A 113 21.03 -18.93 -1.43
C LEU A 113 22.00 -18.52 -2.54
N ASP A 114 22.85 -19.44 -2.97
CA ASP A 114 23.83 -19.22 -4.03
C ASP A 114 23.27 -19.52 -5.44
N ASP A 115 22.10 -20.17 -5.54
CA ASP A 115 21.51 -20.53 -6.83
C ASP A 115 21.04 -19.29 -7.58
N PRO A 116 21.22 -19.25 -8.92
CA PRO A 116 20.73 -18.14 -9.71
C PRO A 116 19.21 -18.24 -9.83
N MET A 117 18.51 -17.13 -9.63
CA MET A 117 17.05 -17.07 -9.70
C MET A 117 16.62 -15.95 -10.63
N MET A 118 15.71 -16.25 -11.56
CA MET A 118 15.09 -15.24 -12.40
C MET A 118 13.71 -14.88 -11.86
N ILE A 119 13.41 -13.59 -11.78
CA ILE A 119 12.17 -13.05 -11.25
C ILE A 119 11.54 -12.12 -12.30
N TYR A 120 10.24 -12.22 -12.53
CA TYR A 120 9.50 -11.36 -13.45
C TYR A 120 8.14 -10.92 -12.89
N CYS A 121 7.57 -9.86 -13.48
CA CYS A 121 6.23 -9.34 -13.20
C CYS A 121 5.43 -9.19 -14.52
N ALA A 122 4.37 -8.38 -14.57
CA ALA A 122 3.52 -8.15 -15.73
C ALA A 122 4.31 -7.52 -16.89
N GLY A 123 5.01 -6.41 -16.67
CA GLY A 123 5.68 -5.67 -17.73
C GLY A 123 6.75 -4.70 -17.22
N ALA A 124 7.25 -3.84 -18.12
CA ALA A 124 8.37 -2.93 -17.86
C ALA A 124 8.10 -1.86 -16.79
N ASP A 125 6.84 -1.49 -16.60
CA ASP A 125 6.41 -0.53 -15.59
C ASP A 125 6.00 -1.20 -14.27
N CYS A 126 6.14 -2.53 -14.15
CA CYS A 126 5.87 -3.24 -12.91
C CYS A 126 7.13 -3.39 -12.05
N GLU A 127 7.04 -3.01 -10.77
CA GLU A 127 8.15 -3.09 -9.81
C GLU A 127 8.11 -4.34 -8.92
N ASP A 128 7.05 -5.16 -8.97
CA ASP A 128 6.88 -6.33 -8.09
C ASP A 128 8.07 -7.31 -8.18
N SER A 129 8.65 -7.47 -9.37
CA SER A 129 9.82 -8.34 -9.58
C SER A 129 11.09 -7.79 -8.93
N ARG A 130 11.28 -6.46 -8.95
CA ARG A 130 12.37 -5.79 -8.25
C ARG A 130 12.21 -5.86 -6.75
N PHE A 131 10.98 -5.67 -6.26
CA PHE A 131 10.66 -5.81 -4.85
C PHE A 131 10.96 -7.25 -4.37
N LEU A 132 10.48 -8.27 -5.09
CA LEU A 132 10.77 -9.65 -4.72
C LEU A 132 12.28 -9.91 -4.70
N ALA A 133 13.02 -9.40 -5.68
CA ALA A 133 14.48 -9.52 -5.72
C ALA A 133 15.16 -8.84 -4.52
N GLN A 134 14.77 -7.62 -4.15
CA GLN A 134 15.31 -6.95 -2.95
C GLN A 134 15.05 -7.78 -1.69
N THR A 135 13.86 -8.35 -1.55
CA THR A 135 13.53 -9.20 -0.39
C THR A 135 14.37 -10.47 -0.38
N MET A 136 14.57 -11.12 -1.54
CA MET A 136 15.45 -12.28 -1.65
C MET A 136 16.90 -11.90 -1.30
N GLN A 137 17.37 -10.73 -1.73
CA GLN A 137 18.70 -10.25 -1.38
C GLN A 137 18.86 -10.04 0.14
N GLU A 138 17.86 -9.47 0.81
CA GLU A 138 17.83 -9.31 2.27
C GLU A 138 17.86 -10.65 3.01
N LEU A 139 17.26 -11.70 2.42
CA LEU A 139 17.30 -13.08 2.92
C LEU A 139 18.64 -13.78 2.64
N GLY A 140 19.54 -13.15 1.88
CA GLY A 140 20.88 -13.65 1.60
C GLY A 140 21.05 -14.28 0.22
N PHE A 141 20.05 -14.23 -0.67
CA PHE A 141 20.23 -14.68 -2.04
C PHE A 141 21.21 -13.79 -2.80
N LYS A 142 22.11 -14.42 -3.54
CA LYS A 142 23.22 -13.71 -4.17
C LYS A 142 23.02 -13.41 -5.64
N ARG A 143 22.43 -14.32 -6.41
CA ARG A 143 22.36 -14.19 -7.88
C ARG A 143 20.90 -14.04 -8.34
N LEU A 144 20.45 -12.80 -8.43
CA LEU A 144 19.07 -12.46 -8.75
C LEU A 144 18.99 -11.74 -10.09
N TYR A 145 18.17 -12.25 -11.00
CA TYR A 145 17.96 -11.66 -12.33
C TYR A 145 16.51 -11.17 -12.44
N VAL A 146 16.32 -9.87 -12.51
CA VAL A 146 15.00 -9.28 -12.73
C VAL A 146 14.79 -9.09 -14.22
N TYR A 147 13.86 -9.83 -14.79
CA TYR A 147 13.50 -9.69 -16.20
C TYR A 147 12.56 -8.50 -16.39
N GLU A 148 13.10 -7.40 -16.94
CA GLU A 148 12.39 -6.12 -17.08
C GLU A 148 11.25 -6.18 -18.10
N GLY A 149 11.31 -7.07 -19.09
CA GLY A 149 10.24 -7.18 -20.08
C GLY A 149 8.93 -7.73 -19.50
N GLY A 150 9.01 -8.47 -18.39
CA GLY A 150 7.84 -9.11 -17.78
C GLY A 150 7.12 -10.11 -18.69
N PHE A 151 5.97 -10.57 -18.23
CA PHE A 151 5.13 -11.54 -18.92
C PHE A 151 4.55 -11.01 -20.24
N GLU A 152 4.21 -9.72 -20.29
CA GLU A 152 3.68 -9.08 -21.50
C GLU A 152 4.67 -9.14 -22.65
N ASN A 153 5.94 -8.79 -22.41
CA ASN A 153 6.98 -8.89 -23.44
C ASN A 153 7.23 -10.35 -23.85
N TRP A 154 7.21 -11.29 -22.90
CA TRP A 154 7.34 -12.72 -23.18
C TRP A 154 6.24 -13.26 -24.09
N LYS A 155 4.99 -12.86 -23.80
CA LYS A 155 3.81 -13.22 -24.58
C LYS A 155 3.85 -12.58 -25.98
N GLN A 156 4.22 -11.31 -26.08
CA GLN A 156 4.39 -10.61 -27.37
C GLN A 156 5.48 -11.24 -28.24
N ALA A 157 6.53 -11.79 -27.62
CA ALA A 157 7.59 -12.53 -28.30
C ALA A 157 7.16 -13.93 -28.79
N GLY A 158 5.92 -14.37 -28.50
CA GLY A 158 5.38 -15.66 -28.94
C GLY A 158 6.03 -16.86 -28.27
N LEU A 159 6.61 -16.68 -27.07
CA LEU A 159 7.32 -17.73 -26.33
C LEU A 159 6.36 -18.61 -25.52
N ALA A 160 6.88 -19.74 -25.04
CA ALA A 160 6.08 -20.74 -24.32
C ALA A 160 5.48 -20.17 -23.02
N ILE A 161 4.17 -20.35 -22.86
CA ILE A 161 3.41 -19.96 -21.67
C ILE A 161 2.71 -21.18 -21.07
N GLY A 162 2.61 -21.21 -19.74
CA GLY A 162 1.74 -22.12 -19.00
C GLY A 162 0.41 -21.45 -18.64
N THR A 163 -0.59 -22.25 -18.28
CA THR A 163 -1.88 -21.80 -17.73
C THR A 163 -2.29 -22.70 -16.56
N GLY A 164 -3.14 -22.19 -15.67
CA GLY A 164 -3.54 -22.88 -14.45
C GLY A 164 -2.55 -22.72 -13.29
N THR A 165 -2.88 -23.35 -12.15
CA THR A 165 -2.05 -23.33 -10.93
C THR A 165 -1.26 -24.63 -10.83
N ASP A 166 0.03 -24.56 -10.52
CA ASP A 166 0.86 -25.74 -10.30
C ASP A 166 0.30 -26.60 -9.15
N SER A 167 0.18 -27.91 -9.38
CA SER A 167 -0.37 -28.89 -8.42
C SER A 167 0.51 -29.11 -7.17
N THR A 168 1.68 -28.48 -7.13
CA THR A 168 2.66 -28.56 -6.03
C THR A 168 2.69 -27.32 -5.14
N GLN A 169 1.93 -26.27 -5.46
CA GLN A 169 1.77 -25.15 -4.54
C GLN A 169 0.73 -25.49 -3.46
N PRO A 170 0.94 -25.08 -2.20
CA PRO A 170 -0.11 -25.19 -1.20
C PRO A 170 -1.35 -24.49 -1.74
N ALA A 171 -2.50 -25.17 -1.74
CA ALA A 171 -3.77 -24.48 -1.82
C ALA A 171 -3.75 -23.42 -0.72
N ALA A 172 -3.72 -22.14 -1.08
CA ALA A 172 -3.48 -21.00 -0.20
C ALA A 172 -4.28 -21.14 1.12
N THR A 173 -3.67 -21.78 2.10
CA THR A 173 -4.17 -22.00 3.46
C THR A 173 -3.27 -21.12 4.30
N GLY A 174 -3.59 -19.83 4.23
CA GLY A 174 -2.78 -18.75 4.75
C GLY A 174 -2.49 -18.91 6.24
N SER A 175 -1.35 -18.35 6.63
CA SER A 175 -0.99 -18.13 8.01
C SER A 175 -2.15 -17.41 8.71
N GLY A 176 -2.77 -18.09 9.70
CA GLY A 176 -4.05 -17.72 10.31
C GLY A 176 -4.11 -16.39 11.05
N VAL A 177 -3.07 -15.55 10.98
CA VAL A 177 -3.04 -14.22 11.58
C VAL A 177 -3.20 -13.11 10.53
N ARG A 178 -2.66 -13.27 9.31
CA ARG A 178 -2.81 -12.28 8.21
C ARG A 178 -4.00 -12.56 7.30
N GLN A 179 -4.34 -13.85 7.10
CA GLN A 179 -5.52 -14.26 6.34
C GLN A 179 -6.83 -13.78 7.00
N ALA A 180 -6.81 -13.49 8.30
CA ALA A 180 -7.95 -12.93 9.04
C ALA A 180 -8.21 -11.43 8.77
N ALA A 181 -7.25 -10.70 8.19
CA ALA A 181 -7.35 -9.26 7.95
C ALA A 181 -7.65 -8.88 6.48
N ASP A 182 -7.50 -9.81 5.53
CA ASP A 182 -7.93 -9.58 4.15
C ASP A 182 -9.44 -9.83 3.99
N PHE A 183 -10.23 -8.89 4.49
CA PHE A 183 -11.69 -8.91 4.38
C PHE A 183 -12.18 -8.85 2.93
N SER A 184 -11.31 -8.45 1.98
CA SER A 184 -11.69 -8.33 0.57
C SER A 184 -12.11 -9.67 -0.03
N ARG A 185 -11.54 -10.78 0.46
CA ARG A 185 -11.85 -12.14 0.02
C ARG A 185 -13.21 -12.66 0.50
N TYR A 186 -13.70 -12.14 1.62
CA TYR A 186 -14.98 -12.56 2.23
C TYR A 186 -16.16 -11.65 1.86
N VAL A 187 -15.87 -10.47 1.31
CA VAL A 187 -16.86 -9.45 0.97
C VAL A 187 -16.93 -9.30 -0.55
N PRO A 188 -18.05 -9.62 -1.20
CA PRO A 188 -18.14 -9.56 -2.65
C PRO A 188 -17.95 -8.11 -3.15
N ALA A 189 -17.35 -7.96 -4.34
CA ALA A 189 -16.97 -6.66 -4.90
C ALA A 189 -18.12 -5.63 -4.95
N TRP A 190 -19.37 -6.08 -5.18
CA TRP A 190 -20.53 -5.19 -5.18
C TRP A 190 -20.84 -4.62 -3.79
N LEU A 191 -20.55 -5.35 -2.71
CA LEU A 191 -20.78 -4.88 -1.34
C LEU A 191 -19.74 -3.84 -0.93
N TRP A 192 -18.50 -3.99 -1.41
CA TRP A 192 -17.48 -2.94 -1.30
C TRP A 192 -17.89 -1.67 -2.03
N LEU A 193 -18.32 -1.79 -3.29
CA LEU A 193 -18.80 -0.64 -4.07
C LEU A 193 -20.02 0.03 -3.42
N ALA A 194 -20.94 -0.77 -2.88
CA ALA A 194 -22.09 -0.24 -2.13
C ALA A 194 -21.63 0.55 -0.89
N GLY A 195 -20.61 0.06 -0.17
CA GLY A 195 -20.00 0.77 0.96
C GLY A 195 -19.36 2.09 0.55
N GLU A 196 -18.61 2.12 -0.56
CA GLU A 196 -17.98 3.34 -1.09
C GLU A 196 -19.02 4.37 -1.51
N LEU A 197 -20.07 3.95 -2.22
CA LEU A 197 -21.18 4.80 -2.63
C LEU A 197 -21.96 5.33 -1.41
N ALA A 198 -22.22 4.48 -0.42
CA ALA A 198 -22.89 4.88 0.81
C ALA A 198 -22.07 5.91 1.59
N LEU A 199 -20.75 5.72 1.69
CA LEU A 199 -19.84 6.66 2.34
C LEU A 199 -19.82 8.00 1.61
N LEU A 200 -19.78 8.01 0.28
CA LEU A 200 -19.85 9.25 -0.50
C LEU A 200 -21.20 9.95 -0.31
N ALA A 201 -22.31 9.22 -0.41
CA ALA A 201 -23.66 9.77 -0.22
C ALA A 201 -23.81 10.37 1.19
N PHE A 202 -23.30 9.67 2.21
CA PHE A 202 -23.26 10.16 3.58
C PHE A 202 -22.40 11.43 3.70
N GLY A 203 -21.21 11.48 3.10
CA GLY A 203 -20.38 12.68 3.06
C GLY A 203 -21.06 13.88 2.37
N VAL A 204 -21.75 13.65 1.26
CA VAL A 204 -22.55 14.68 0.56
C VAL A 204 -23.70 15.17 1.45
N TRP A 205 -24.37 14.27 2.15
CA TRP A 205 -25.42 14.62 3.10
C TRP A 205 -24.89 15.49 4.25
N ILE A 206 -23.71 15.16 4.81
CA ILE A 206 -23.03 15.99 5.80
C ILE A 206 -22.75 17.40 5.25
N LEU A 207 -22.24 17.51 4.02
CA LEU A 207 -22.02 18.81 3.38
C LEU A 207 -23.32 19.64 3.29
N VAL A 208 -24.43 19.01 2.95
CA VAL A 208 -25.75 19.66 2.90
C VAL A 208 -26.20 20.12 4.28
N LEU A 209 -26.07 19.30 5.33
CA LEU A 209 -26.40 19.67 6.71
C LEU A 209 -25.56 20.87 7.16
N LEU A 210 -24.25 20.82 6.92
CA LEU A 210 -23.34 21.90 7.27
C LEU A 210 -23.64 23.19 6.50
N LYS A 211 -24.16 23.12 5.26
CA LYS A 211 -24.61 24.29 4.49
C LYS A 211 -25.92 24.87 5.03
N ARG A 212 -26.78 24.04 5.61
CA ARG A 212 -28.02 24.45 6.28
C ARG A 212 -27.80 25.01 7.70
N GLY A 213 -26.57 24.92 8.22
CA GLY A 213 -26.25 25.33 9.58
C GLY A 213 -26.66 24.32 10.66
N ASP A 214 -27.03 23.10 10.27
CA ASP A 214 -27.43 22.04 11.20
C ASP A 214 -26.19 21.32 11.75
N THR A 215 -25.66 21.85 12.85
CA THR A 215 -24.47 21.33 13.54
C THR A 215 -24.77 20.55 14.81
N ASP A 216 -25.99 20.66 15.33
CA ASP A 216 -26.39 20.06 16.60
C ASP A 216 -26.90 18.61 16.44
N SER A 217 -27.15 18.21 15.19
CA SER A 217 -27.46 16.82 14.84
C SER A 217 -26.36 15.83 15.27
N PHE A 218 -26.76 14.58 15.50
CA PHE A 218 -25.80 13.49 15.77
C PHE A 218 -24.86 13.19 14.57
N ALA A 219 -25.32 13.49 13.35
CA ALA A 219 -24.65 13.12 12.10
C ALA A 219 -23.20 13.68 11.96
N PRO A 220 -22.91 14.97 12.20
CA PRO A 220 -21.55 15.51 12.26
C PRO A 220 -20.59 14.72 13.17
N GLY A 221 -21.05 14.34 14.36
CA GLY A 221 -20.26 13.55 15.31
C GLY A 221 -20.04 12.11 14.84
N LEU A 222 -21.06 11.50 14.23
CA LEU A 222 -20.96 10.18 13.60
C LEU A 222 -19.94 10.18 12.46
N ALA A 223 -19.97 11.20 11.60
CA ALA A 223 -19.06 11.31 10.45
C ALA A 223 -17.58 11.33 10.88
N LEU A 224 -17.26 12.09 11.92
CA LEU A 224 -15.90 12.11 12.48
C LEU A 224 -15.49 10.75 13.05
N ARG A 225 -16.39 10.02 13.69
CA ARG A 225 -16.10 8.67 14.20
C ARG A 225 -15.90 7.66 13.07
N VAL A 226 -16.69 7.75 11.99
CA VAL A 226 -16.50 6.91 10.79
C VAL A 226 -15.12 7.14 10.19
N VAL A 227 -14.72 8.40 9.99
CA VAL A 227 -13.36 8.74 9.51
C VAL A 227 -12.29 8.19 10.44
N GLY A 228 -12.44 8.41 11.75
CA GLY A 228 -11.48 7.93 12.75
C GLY A 228 -11.34 6.40 12.72
N LEU A 229 -12.45 5.66 12.64
CA LEU A 229 -12.43 4.20 12.54
C LEU A 229 -11.70 3.71 11.29
N VAL A 230 -12.00 4.31 10.13
CA VAL A 230 -11.38 3.93 8.85
C VAL A 230 -9.87 4.10 8.91
N PHE A 231 -9.38 5.23 9.41
CA PHE A 231 -7.94 5.49 9.53
C PHE A 231 -7.25 4.63 10.58
N VAL A 232 -7.91 4.34 11.71
CA VAL A 232 -7.37 3.38 12.70
C VAL A 232 -7.18 2.02 12.04
N LEU A 233 -8.22 1.47 11.40
CA LEU A 233 -8.12 0.17 10.74
C LEU A 233 -7.07 0.15 9.62
N ALA A 234 -7.01 1.22 8.81
CA ALA A 234 -6.02 1.35 7.74
C ALA A 234 -4.58 1.48 8.27
N SER A 235 -4.37 1.95 9.49
CA SER A 235 -3.02 2.11 10.05
C SER A 235 -2.42 0.80 10.59
N LEU A 236 -3.24 -0.16 11.03
CA LEU A 236 -2.77 -1.35 11.76
C LEU A 236 -1.83 -2.22 10.92
N TYR A 237 -2.22 -2.55 9.69
CA TYR A 237 -1.39 -3.40 8.83
C TYR A 237 -0.08 -2.69 8.43
N LYS A 238 -0.09 -1.36 8.29
CA LYS A 238 1.09 -0.56 7.97
C LYS A 238 2.11 -0.55 9.12
N ILE A 239 1.63 -0.53 10.37
CA ILE A 239 2.48 -0.61 11.58
C ILE A 239 3.08 -2.01 11.76
N VAL A 240 2.29 -3.05 11.47
CA VAL A 240 2.75 -4.44 11.56
C VAL A 240 3.83 -4.75 10.51
N SER A 241 3.71 -4.16 9.31
CA SER A 241 4.62 -4.42 8.18
C SER A 241 5.15 -3.13 7.54
N PRO A 242 5.99 -2.35 8.24
CA PRO A 242 6.48 -1.06 7.73
C PRO A 242 7.31 -1.19 6.46
N ALA A 243 8.05 -2.30 6.29
CA ALA A 243 8.80 -2.59 5.07
C ALA A 243 7.86 -2.74 3.86
N GLN A 244 6.76 -3.47 4.01
CA GLN A 244 5.76 -3.64 2.95
C GLN A 244 5.10 -2.31 2.62
N PHE A 245 4.78 -1.51 3.65
CA PHE A 245 4.20 -0.19 3.44
C PHE A 245 5.17 0.79 2.77
N ALA A 246 6.46 0.78 3.13
CA ALA A 246 7.48 1.58 2.48
C ALA A 246 7.54 1.33 0.98
N ARG A 247 7.40 0.07 0.56
CA ARG A 247 7.41 -0.31 -0.85
C ARG A 247 6.15 0.14 -1.58
N ILE A 248 4.98 0.01 -0.95
CA ILE A 248 3.74 0.59 -1.50
C ILE A 248 3.92 2.09 -1.73
N VAL A 249 4.57 2.81 -0.80
CA VAL A 249 4.88 4.24 -0.93
C VAL A 249 5.90 4.51 -2.05
N ASP A 250 6.94 3.68 -2.18
CA ASP A 250 7.97 3.79 -3.22
C ASP A 250 7.39 3.64 -4.62
N ASN A 251 6.45 2.69 -4.80
CA ASN A 251 5.76 2.44 -6.07
C ASN A 251 5.02 3.67 -6.60
N TYR A 252 4.67 4.64 -5.74
CA TYR A 252 4.08 5.89 -6.24
C TYR A 252 5.09 6.75 -7.03
N GLN A 253 6.40 6.56 -6.82
CA GLN A 253 7.48 7.34 -7.44
C GLN A 253 7.32 8.86 -7.28
N ILE A 254 6.71 9.29 -6.18
CA ILE A 254 6.49 10.71 -5.84
C ILE A 254 7.53 11.21 -4.83
N LEU A 255 7.90 10.35 -3.88
CA LEU A 255 8.83 10.71 -2.81
C LEU A 255 10.28 10.39 -3.21
N PRO A 256 11.26 11.22 -2.79
CA PRO A 256 12.67 10.86 -2.91
C PRO A 256 12.95 9.54 -2.15
N PRO A 257 13.76 8.62 -2.69
CA PRO A 257 14.03 7.31 -2.07
C PRO A 257 14.50 7.41 -0.60
N ALA A 258 15.30 8.43 -0.29
CA ALA A 258 15.79 8.67 1.06
C ALA A 258 14.69 8.97 2.10
N THR A 259 13.50 9.37 1.67
CA THR A 259 12.37 9.76 2.55
C THR A 259 11.27 8.72 2.66
N VAL A 260 11.33 7.66 1.84
CA VAL A 260 10.30 6.62 1.76
C VAL A 260 10.17 5.89 3.09
N ASN A 261 11.28 5.35 3.62
CA ASN A 261 11.24 4.60 4.88
C ASN A 261 10.82 5.49 6.06
N PHE A 262 11.34 6.72 6.15
CA PHE A 262 10.92 7.66 7.17
C PHE A 262 9.40 7.92 7.11
N THR A 263 8.86 8.12 5.91
CA THR A 263 7.41 8.31 5.71
C THR A 263 6.64 7.07 6.13
N ALA A 264 7.09 5.88 5.75
CA ALA A 264 6.47 4.61 6.11
C ALA A 264 6.48 4.33 7.62
N ILE A 265 7.50 4.81 8.33
CA ILE A 265 7.60 4.72 9.79
C ILE A 265 6.65 5.70 10.48
N VAL A 266 6.51 6.94 9.99
CA VAL A 266 5.80 8.01 10.72
C VAL A 266 4.31 8.05 10.36
N LEU A 267 3.98 7.91 9.07
CA LEU A 267 2.63 8.12 8.55
C LEU A 267 1.57 7.23 9.21
N PRO A 268 1.79 5.91 9.44
CA PRO A 268 0.79 5.06 10.09
C PRO A 268 0.47 5.49 11.52
N TRP A 269 1.45 5.99 12.27
CA TRP A 269 1.21 6.50 13.63
C TRP A 269 0.44 7.81 13.61
N LEU A 270 0.66 8.64 12.60
CA LEU A 270 -0.11 9.87 12.42
C LEU A 270 -1.59 9.56 12.14
N GLU A 271 -1.85 8.54 11.31
CA GLU A 271 -3.19 8.02 11.04
C GLU A 271 -3.83 7.42 12.30
N LEU A 272 -3.10 6.54 13.02
CA LEU A 272 -3.60 5.85 14.20
C LEU A 272 -3.95 6.82 15.33
N ILE A 273 -3.02 7.71 15.71
CA ILE A 273 -3.22 8.64 16.83
C ILE A 273 -4.33 9.63 16.49
N SER A 274 -4.32 10.19 15.27
CA SER A 274 -5.38 11.11 14.83
C SER A 274 -6.75 10.42 14.80
N GLY A 275 -6.80 9.19 14.28
CA GLY A 275 -8.04 8.40 14.21
C GLY A 275 -8.60 8.06 15.60
N LEU A 276 -7.76 7.62 16.54
CA LEU A 276 -8.16 7.33 17.92
C LEU A 276 -8.69 8.57 18.65
N LEU A 277 -7.99 9.71 18.52
CA LEU A 277 -8.45 10.96 19.14
C LEU A 277 -9.73 11.50 18.52
N LEU A 278 -9.96 11.23 17.23
CA LEU A 278 -11.19 11.59 16.54
C LEU A 278 -12.36 10.69 16.97
N LEU A 279 -12.13 9.39 17.13
CA LEU A 279 -13.09 8.43 17.68
C LEU A 279 -13.51 8.78 19.11
N ALA A 280 -12.54 9.08 19.97
CA ALA A 280 -12.76 9.50 21.34
C ALA A 280 -13.38 10.91 21.42
N GLY A 281 -13.36 11.67 20.33
CA GLY A 281 -13.92 13.02 20.25
C GLY A 281 -13.13 14.07 21.06
N LEU A 282 -11.86 13.79 21.39
CA LEU A 282 -11.00 14.63 22.24
C LEU A 282 -10.39 15.81 21.48
N VAL A 283 -9.84 15.56 20.28
CA VAL A 283 -9.10 16.57 19.49
C VAL A 283 -9.70 16.68 18.08
N ARG A 284 -11.01 16.95 18.01
CA ARG A 284 -11.80 16.91 16.76
C ARG A 284 -11.24 17.79 15.64
N GLY A 285 -10.79 19.00 15.99
CA GLY A 285 -10.30 19.98 15.01
C GLY A 285 -8.94 19.62 14.42
N GLY A 286 -7.95 19.37 15.27
CA GLY A 286 -6.59 19.01 14.85
C GLY A 286 -6.53 17.67 14.13
N ALA A 287 -7.19 16.65 14.68
CA ALA A 287 -7.20 15.32 14.07
C ALA A 287 -7.92 15.34 12.71
N SER A 288 -9.07 16.03 12.60
CA SER A 288 -9.74 16.18 11.31
C SER A 288 -8.89 16.93 10.29
N LEU A 289 -8.16 17.99 10.72
CA LEU A 289 -7.24 18.71 9.83
C LEU A 289 -6.12 17.83 9.29
N VAL A 290 -5.49 17.03 10.17
CA VAL A 290 -4.46 16.08 9.77
C VAL A 290 -5.01 15.05 8.80
N LEU A 291 -6.09 14.35 9.16
CA LEU A 291 -6.65 13.28 8.32
C LEU A 291 -7.17 13.82 6.99
N ALA A 292 -7.83 14.98 6.96
CA ALA A 292 -8.25 15.62 5.71
C ALA A 292 -7.06 15.97 4.81
N GLY A 293 -5.97 16.47 5.40
CA GLY A 293 -4.73 16.76 4.69
C GLY A 293 -4.09 15.50 4.10
N LEU A 294 -4.02 14.42 4.88
CA LEU A 294 -3.52 13.13 4.41
C LEU A 294 -4.39 12.57 3.27
N THR A 295 -5.71 12.61 3.41
CA THR A 295 -6.64 12.19 2.35
C THR A 295 -6.45 13.01 1.08
N LEU A 296 -6.26 14.33 1.19
CA LEU A 296 -5.99 15.21 0.03
C LEU A 296 -4.68 14.85 -0.67
N VAL A 297 -3.60 14.61 0.08
CA VAL A 297 -2.32 14.18 -0.49
C VAL A 297 -2.47 12.84 -1.21
N PHE A 298 -3.19 11.90 -0.63
CA PHE A 298 -3.41 10.58 -1.21
C PHE A 298 -4.27 10.64 -2.49
N ILE A 299 -5.35 11.43 -2.50
CA ILE A 299 -6.14 11.72 -3.71
C ILE A 299 -5.25 12.31 -4.80
N ALA A 300 -4.39 13.28 -4.46
CA ALA A 300 -3.48 13.90 -5.42
C ALA A 300 -2.47 12.90 -5.99
N ALA A 301 -1.89 12.03 -5.14
CA ALA A 301 -0.94 11.00 -5.54
C ALA A 301 -1.57 9.99 -6.53
N ILE A 302 -2.76 9.47 -6.23
CA ILE A 302 -3.48 8.54 -7.10
C ILE A 302 -3.87 9.21 -8.41
N SER A 303 -4.41 10.43 -8.34
CA SER A 303 -4.82 11.19 -9.53
C SER A 303 -3.63 11.43 -10.47
N PHE A 304 -2.46 11.74 -9.89
CA PHE A 304 -1.25 11.96 -10.65
C PHE A 304 -0.73 10.69 -11.34
N ASN A 305 -0.77 9.55 -10.67
CA ASN A 305 -0.38 8.26 -11.27
C ASN A 305 -1.35 7.81 -12.36
N LEU A 306 -2.65 8.04 -12.18
CA LEU A 306 -3.65 7.81 -13.23
C LEU A 306 -3.37 8.64 -14.49
N ILE A 307 -2.99 9.91 -14.34
CA ILE A 307 -2.65 10.79 -15.47
C ILE A 307 -1.39 10.29 -16.20
N ARG A 308 -0.46 9.65 -15.49
CA ARG A 308 0.75 9.03 -16.06
C ARG A 308 0.50 7.67 -16.72
N GLY A 309 -0.68 7.08 -16.52
CA GLY A 309 -1.03 5.76 -17.06
C GLY A 309 -0.35 4.60 -16.33
N VAL A 310 0.14 4.80 -15.11
CA VAL A 310 0.77 3.73 -14.33
C VAL A 310 -0.23 3.18 -13.31
N GLU A 311 -0.65 1.94 -13.51
CA GLU A 311 -1.61 1.23 -12.65
C GLU A 311 -0.85 0.30 -11.69
N PHE A 312 -0.93 0.58 -10.38
CA PHE A 312 -0.39 -0.30 -9.34
C PHE A 312 -1.45 -0.53 -8.25
N ASP A 313 -1.24 -1.56 -7.44
CA ASP A 313 -2.08 -1.81 -6.29
C ASP A 313 -1.87 -0.72 -5.22
N CYS A 314 -2.89 0.11 -5.00
CA CYS A 314 -2.83 1.24 -4.08
C CYS A 314 -2.78 0.82 -2.60
N GLY A 315 -2.71 -0.49 -2.32
CA GLY A 315 -2.40 -1.07 -1.02
C GLY A 315 -3.41 -0.78 0.09
N CYS A 316 -4.61 -0.30 -0.25
CA CYS A 316 -5.62 0.11 0.72
C CYS A 316 -6.69 -0.96 0.88
N PHE A 317 -6.62 -1.73 1.98
CA PHE A 317 -7.56 -2.78 2.42
C PHE A 317 -7.49 -4.18 1.74
N GLY A 318 -6.29 -4.69 1.43
CA GLY A 318 -6.10 -6.09 1.02
C GLY A 318 -5.42 -6.26 -0.34
N SER A 319 -5.16 -7.50 -0.74
CA SER A 319 -4.37 -7.91 -1.92
C SER A 319 -5.15 -7.95 -3.25
N GLY A 320 -6.28 -7.24 -3.34
CA GLY A 320 -7.10 -7.20 -4.55
C GLY A 320 -6.94 -5.91 -5.34
N HIS A 321 -6.68 -6.01 -6.64
CA HIS A 321 -6.67 -4.90 -7.61
C HIS A 321 -8.00 -4.11 -7.57
N THR A 322 -8.05 -3.08 -6.72
CA THR A 322 -9.18 -2.17 -6.66
C THR A 322 -8.94 -1.05 -7.67
N PRO A 323 -9.85 -0.83 -8.64
CA PRO A 323 -9.63 0.16 -9.67
C PRO A 323 -9.50 1.56 -9.05
N PRO A 324 -8.51 2.38 -9.48
CA PRO A 324 -8.18 3.64 -8.81
C PRO A 324 -9.36 4.63 -8.64
N TRP A 325 -10.32 4.64 -9.56
CA TRP A 325 -11.50 5.51 -9.47
C TRP A 325 -12.38 5.19 -8.26
N ARG A 326 -12.45 3.93 -7.82
CA ARG A 326 -13.19 3.52 -6.60
C ARG A 326 -12.53 4.07 -5.35
N ILE A 327 -11.21 4.07 -5.34
CA ILE A 327 -10.42 4.66 -4.25
C ILE A 327 -10.67 6.17 -4.18
N LEU A 328 -10.62 6.87 -5.31
CA LEU A 328 -10.93 8.30 -5.37
C LEU A 328 -12.36 8.61 -4.88
N LEU A 329 -13.33 7.75 -5.20
CA LEU A 329 -14.72 7.87 -4.74
C LEU A 329 -14.81 7.78 -3.20
N ARG A 330 -14.18 6.76 -2.62
CA ARG A 330 -14.10 6.56 -1.17
C ARG A 330 -13.44 7.75 -0.48
N ASP A 331 -12.30 8.18 -0.99
CA ASP A 331 -11.49 9.22 -0.38
C ASP A 331 -12.20 10.60 -0.46
N ALA A 332 -12.95 10.85 -1.53
CA ALA A 332 -13.85 12.00 -1.60
C ALA A 332 -14.93 11.96 -0.50
N GLY A 333 -15.54 10.79 -0.26
CA GLY A 333 -16.49 10.61 0.84
C GLY A 333 -15.88 10.85 2.22
N LEU A 334 -14.67 10.32 2.47
CA LEU A 334 -13.91 10.55 3.71
C LEU A 334 -13.56 12.03 3.91
N LEU A 335 -13.13 12.72 2.85
CA LEU A 335 -12.79 14.14 2.90
C LEU A 335 -14.01 14.99 3.28
N LEU A 336 -15.18 14.69 2.71
CA LEU A 336 -16.44 15.36 3.09
C LEU A 336 -16.81 15.08 4.56
N CYS A 337 -16.58 13.85 5.04
CA CYS A 337 -16.84 13.49 6.43
C CYS A 337 -15.88 14.16 7.43
N CYS A 338 -14.74 14.71 6.98
CA CYS A 338 -13.84 15.50 7.83
C CYS A 338 -14.37 16.92 8.10
N LEU A 339 -15.19 17.48 7.20
CA LEU A 339 -15.65 18.88 7.24
C LEU A 339 -16.25 19.33 8.59
N PRO A 340 -17.03 18.51 9.33
CA PRO A 340 -17.52 18.87 10.65
C PRO A 340 -16.43 19.26 11.66
N GLY A 341 -15.26 18.60 11.62
CA GLY A 341 -14.14 18.91 12.51
C GLY A 341 -13.43 20.21 12.11
N LEU A 342 -13.54 20.59 10.83
CA LEU A 342 -12.98 21.82 10.28
C LEU A 342 -13.92 23.01 10.46
N ARG A 343 -15.24 22.77 10.59
CA ARG A 343 -16.24 23.79 10.90
C ARG A 343 -16.41 23.93 12.42
N ASN A 344 -16.75 25.14 12.85
CA ASN A 344 -16.97 25.43 14.27
C ASN A 344 -18.17 24.62 14.77
N LEU A 345 -17.97 23.59 15.59
CA LEU A 345 -19.01 23.16 16.54
C LEU A 345 -19.10 24.26 17.61
N GLY A 346 -19.79 25.33 17.26
CA GLY A 346 -20.15 26.40 18.18
C GLY A 346 -21.60 26.26 18.55
N THR A 347 -21.91 25.40 19.52
CA THR A 347 -23.14 25.40 20.36
C THR A 347 -23.16 24.14 21.24
N ALA A 348 -22.34 24.13 22.28
CA ALA A 348 -22.59 23.27 23.44
C ALA A 348 -22.08 23.99 24.68
N GLY A 349 -22.92 24.85 25.30
CA GLY A 349 -22.66 25.34 26.65
C GLY A 349 -22.84 26.82 26.96
N ALA A 350 -23.74 27.55 26.29
CA ALA A 350 -24.24 28.84 26.81
C ALA A 350 -25.59 29.13 26.13
N GLN A 351 -26.74 28.88 26.76
CA GLN A 351 -27.55 29.79 27.60
C GLN A 351 -28.81 28.96 28.01
N ASN A 352 -29.52 29.06 29.14
CA ASN A 352 -29.45 29.79 30.39
C ASN A 352 -30.34 29.01 31.39
N THR A 353 -29.80 28.61 32.54
CA THR A 353 -30.53 28.71 33.81
C THR A 353 -30.17 30.07 34.35
N ASP A 354 -31.14 30.99 34.33
CA ASP A 354 -31.41 32.04 35.32
C ASP A 354 -32.56 32.91 34.82
#